data_AF-A0A409W4A0-F1
#
_entry.id   AF-A0A409W4A0-F1
#
_cell.length_a   1.000
_cell.length_b   1.000
_cell.length_c   1.000
_cell.angle_alpha   90.00
_cell.angle_beta   90.00
_cell.angle_gamma   90.00
#
_symmetry.space_group_name_H-M   'P 1'
#
loop_
_entity.id
_entity.type
_entity.pdbx_description
1 polymer ?
#
loop_
_entity_poly.entity_id
_entity_poly.type
_entity_poly.pdbx_seq_one_letter_code
_entity_poly.pdbx_strand_id
1 'polypeptide(L)'
;MNLLPRLPYYPNAFFSLERMVFHLLAPFAIAGAREGVKWVDKKLMERENRKAHERLTEQAAAERRASSSRGAPVAMYLPTTREIEERNRAREKKEAEEKALAEKKEKEEREKREKALAEKKERDETEKREKILAEARKEAAIEAAKKEAEIARIKKEAEVALANKNAEIAAERKKAEDERIKREEIMRKLKEALEAQREAEDALLRGIPPDVRPTHYQLQSFRKEYGYQVNKFHVAVVGESGMGKSTFLNAARGLAPGDPGYARSSLNECTTEVTRYEDPRHFNLVWYDVPGANTPTITGWTYFMDKGLFAFDALVIVFCDRFTQTVGTLLKNAKTCNKPVYLVRTKADQLMSNLKYEMDWPASEEELKKRLVEMTRDTVRKNMELISMPTDTEFYLVSRDVLTDYAKGGILDSEGIHERKLLDDIYANKTVVENKT
;
A
#
# COMPACT_ATOMS: atom_id res chain seq x y z
N MET A 1 29.16 -9.69 33.31
CA MET A 1 29.29 -8.29 33.76
C MET A 1 28.34 -7.46 32.90
N ASN A 2 27.03 -7.42 33.21
CA ASN A 2 26.37 -6.55 34.20
C ASN A 2 26.72 -5.06 34.02
N LEU A 3 25.78 -4.24 33.53
CA LEU A 3 25.00 -3.31 34.37
C LEU A 3 24.07 -2.39 33.54
N LEU A 4 22.77 -2.52 33.78
CA LEU A 4 21.74 -1.48 33.66
C LEU A 4 22.00 -0.34 34.67
N PRO A 5 21.33 0.81 34.54
CA PRO A 5 20.28 1.15 35.53
C PRO A 5 19.05 1.84 34.88
N ARG A 6 17.81 1.41 35.17
CA ARG A 6 16.89 1.77 36.29
C ARG A 6 16.11 3.11 36.13
N LEU A 7 14.79 2.94 36.04
CA LEU A 7 13.69 3.90 36.27
C LEU A 7 13.65 4.45 37.72
N PRO A 8 12.88 5.53 37.93
CA PRO A 8 11.77 5.54 38.92
C PRO A 8 10.47 6.16 38.31
N TYR A 9 9.25 5.62 38.45
CA TYR A 9 8.29 5.52 39.58
C TYR A 9 7.70 6.86 40.12
N TYR A 10 6.43 7.15 39.72
CA TYR A 10 5.24 7.82 40.34
C TYR A 10 5.39 8.92 41.43
N PRO A 11 4.42 9.88 41.65
CA PRO A 11 2.95 9.67 41.68
C PRO A 11 1.99 10.83 41.29
N ASN A 12 0.69 10.49 41.34
CA ASN A 12 -0.55 11.29 41.23
C ASN A 12 -0.60 12.61 42.01
N ALA A 13 -1.39 13.60 41.54
CA ALA A 13 -2.37 14.38 42.34
C ALA A 13 -2.90 15.69 41.68
N PHE A 14 -4.24 15.84 41.63
CA PHE A 14 -5.05 17.06 41.89
C PHE A 14 -4.96 18.29 40.91
N PHE A 15 -5.95 19.16 40.63
CA PHE A 15 -7.30 19.58 41.09
C PHE A 15 -7.99 20.24 39.85
N SER A 16 -9.23 19.91 39.44
CA SER A 16 -10.53 20.59 39.71
C SER A 16 -10.97 21.75 38.79
N LEU A 17 -12.28 21.71 38.44
CA LEU A 17 -13.32 22.77 38.26
C LEU A 17 -14.26 22.29 37.13
N GLU A 18 -15.59 22.28 37.13
CA GLU A 18 -16.71 22.69 38.00
C GLU A 18 -17.97 21.99 37.43
N ARG A 19 -18.78 21.26 38.23
CA ARG A 19 -20.08 21.65 38.84
C ARG A 19 -21.25 21.99 37.88
N MET A 20 -22.28 21.11 37.86
CA MET A 20 -23.69 21.41 38.21
C MET A 20 -24.50 20.08 38.22
N VAL A 21 -24.79 19.45 39.38
CA VAL A 21 -25.97 19.60 40.29
C VAL A 21 -27.26 19.04 39.63
N PHE A 22 -27.87 17.93 40.09
CA PHE A 22 -28.83 17.86 41.21
C PHE A 22 -29.08 16.43 41.76
N HIS A 23 -28.91 16.28 43.08
CA HIS A 23 -29.54 15.44 44.13
C HIS A 23 -30.17 14.05 43.84
N LEU A 24 -29.68 12.96 44.46
CA LEU A 24 -30.01 12.38 45.82
C LEU A 24 -31.33 11.57 45.81
N LEU A 25 -31.50 10.36 46.37
CA LEU A 25 -30.91 9.69 47.55
C LEU A 25 -31.12 8.16 47.47
N ALA A 26 -30.19 7.44 48.10
CA ALA A 26 -30.23 6.01 48.38
C ALA A 26 -30.85 5.72 49.80
N PRO A 27 -31.01 4.46 50.22
CA PRO A 27 -32.05 3.94 51.14
C PRO A 27 -31.63 3.88 52.62
N PHE A 28 -32.58 3.64 53.55
CA PHE A 28 -32.41 2.72 54.69
C PHE A 28 -33.73 2.45 55.43
N ALA A 29 -33.80 1.24 55.99
CA ALA A 29 -34.91 0.60 56.70
C ALA A 29 -35.32 1.27 58.03
N ILE A 30 -36.50 0.92 58.56
CA ILE A 30 -36.71 0.27 59.88
C ILE A 30 -38.22 -0.01 60.13
N ALA A 31 -38.47 -1.29 60.44
CA ALA A 31 -39.44 -1.93 61.35
C ALA A 31 -40.81 -1.30 61.69
N GLY A 32 -41.83 -2.18 61.73
CA GLY A 32 -42.78 -2.18 62.84
C GLY A 32 -44.23 -2.58 62.54
N ALA A 33 -44.53 -3.87 62.74
CA ALA A 33 -45.78 -4.42 63.30
C ALA A 33 -47.12 -4.26 62.53
N ARG A 34 -47.69 -5.39 62.05
CA ARG A 34 -48.81 -6.12 62.69
C ARG A 34 -49.46 -7.15 61.74
N GLU A 35 -49.81 -8.29 62.33
CA GLU A 35 -50.85 -9.25 61.93
C GLU A 35 -50.61 -10.09 60.64
N GLY A 36 -50.64 -11.43 60.62
CA GLY A 36 -51.16 -12.38 61.60
C GLY A 36 -52.31 -13.20 61.00
N VAL A 37 -51.96 -14.32 60.35
CA VAL A 37 -52.75 -15.58 60.24
C VAL A 37 -54.06 -15.54 59.43
N LYS A 38 -54.15 -16.40 58.41
CA LYS A 38 -55.32 -17.28 58.19
C LYS A 38 -54.99 -18.45 57.26
N TRP A 39 -54.58 -19.53 57.92
CA TRP A 39 -54.78 -20.90 57.49
C TRP A 39 -56.20 -21.34 57.91
N VAL A 40 -56.80 -22.26 57.15
CA VAL A 40 -58.06 -23.00 57.43
C VAL A 40 -59.37 -22.25 57.14
N ASP A 41 -60.13 -22.73 56.15
CA ASP A 41 -61.49 -23.24 56.46
C ASP A 41 -62.07 -24.20 55.41
N LYS A 42 -61.53 -25.43 55.43
CA LYS A 42 -62.20 -26.66 54.96
C LYS A 42 -63.29 -27.13 55.95
N LYS A 43 -63.77 -26.25 56.86
CA LYS A 43 -64.83 -26.52 57.85
C LYS A 43 -66.05 -25.60 57.76
N LEU A 44 -66.15 -24.77 56.71
CA LEU A 44 -67.34 -23.95 56.45
C LEU A 44 -68.40 -24.63 55.56
N MET A 45 -68.05 -25.65 54.77
CA MET A 45 -69.00 -26.38 53.89
C MET A 45 -69.72 -27.56 54.57
N GLU A 46 -69.26 -28.02 55.75
CA GLU A 46 -69.88 -29.12 56.50
C GLU A 46 -70.85 -28.66 57.61
N ARG A 47 -70.96 -27.35 57.83
CA ARG A 47 -71.93 -26.73 58.77
C ARG A 47 -73.27 -26.34 58.12
N GLU A 48 -73.34 -26.31 56.79
CA GLU A 48 -74.59 -26.00 56.06
C GLU A 48 -75.39 -27.28 55.73
N ASN A 49 -74.74 -28.41 55.47
CA ASN A 49 -75.42 -29.68 55.18
C ASN A 49 -75.95 -30.44 56.41
N ARG A 50 -75.53 -30.08 57.63
CA ARG A 50 -76.09 -30.64 58.88
C ARG A 50 -77.41 -29.97 59.28
N LYS A 51 -77.60 -28.69 58.91
CA LYS A 51 -78.82 -27.91 59.19
C LYS A 51 -79.98 -28.19 58.22
N ALA A 52 -79.72 -28.88 57.11
CA ALA A 52 -80.76 -29.31 56.16
C ALA A 52 -81.40 -30.66 56.56
N HIS A 53 -80.67 -31.52 57.28
CA HIS A 53 -81.15 -32.84 57.69
C HIS A 53 -81.97 -32.84 58.99
N GLU A 54 -81.85 -31.77 59.81
CA GLU A 54 -82.68 -31.55 61.00
C GLU A 54 -84.02 -30.85 60.67
N ARG A 55 -84.16 -30.23 59.50
CA ARG A 55 -85.42 -29.57 59.06
C ARG A 55 -86.42 -30.49 58.34
N LEU A 56 -85.96 -31.63 57.83
CA LEU A 56 -86.80 -32.63 57.15
C LEU A 56 -87.36 -33.70 58.11
N THR A 57 -86.80 -33.84 59.31
CA THR A 57 -87.31 -34.74 60.36
C THR A 57 -88.30 -34.07 61.30
N GLU A 58 -88.30 -32.73 61.38
CA GLU A 58 -89.28 -31.95 62.17
C GLU A 58 -90.60 -31.67 61.44
N GLN A 59 -90.69 -31.87 60.12
CA GLN A 59 -91.95 -31.84 59.37
C GLN A 59 -92.68 -33.19 59.31
N ALA A 60 -92.13 -34.25 59.93
CA ALA A 60 -92.79 -35.55 60.09
C ALA A 60 -93.57 -35.70 61.42
N ALA A 61 -93.70 -34.63 62.23
CA ALA A 61 -94.33 -34.71 63.56
C ALA A 61 -95.56 -33.80 63.77
N ALA A 62 -96.02 -33.05 62.75
CA ALA A 62 -97.09 -32.06 62.91
C ALA A 62 -98.43 -32.38 62.22
N GLU A 63 -98.59 -33.55 61.59
CA GLU A 63 -99.86 -33.95 60.94
C GLU A 63 -100.39 -35.30 61.40
N ARG A 64 -100.43 -35.49 62.72
CA ARG A 64 -101.40 -36.39 63.37
C ARG A 64 -101.98 -35.72 64.60
N ARG A 65 -103.08 -34.97 64.42
CA ARG A 65 -104.31 -34.99 65.26
C ARG A 65 -105.22 -33.80 64.93
N ALA A 66 -106.21 -34.05 64.08
CA ALA A 66 -107.49 -33.36 64.13
C ALA A 66 -108.60 -34.39 63.82
N SER A 67 -109.50 -34.59 64.79
CA SER A 67 -110.84 -35.21 64.75
C SER A 67 -110.97 -36.66 64.28
N SER A 68 -111.38 -37.68 65.05
CA SER A 68 -112.26 -37.82 66.22
C SER A 68 -113.73 -37.41 66.06
N SER A 69 -114.61 -38.34 66.46
CA SER A 69 -116.07 -38.27 66.69
C SER A 69 -116.95 -38.42 65.42
N ARG A 70 -118.03 -39.21 65.33
CA ARG A 70 -119.06 -39.77 66.26
C ARG A 70 -119.58 -41.09 65.62
N GLY A 71 -119.99 -42.19 66.26
CA GLY A 71 -120.93 -42.35 67.38
C GLY A 71 -122.40 -42.39 66.89
N ALA A 72 -122.85 -43.46 66.19
CA ALA A 72 -123.88 -44.45 66.61
C ALA A 72 -125.37 -44.04 66.36
N PRO A 73 -126.44 -44.89 66.42
CA PRO A 73 -126.57 -46.38 66.34
C PRO A 73 -127.84 -46.93 65.56
N VAL A 74 -128.04 -48.27 65.61
CA VAL A 74 -129.28 -49.12 65.46
C VAL A 74 -129.90 -49.23 64.03
N ALA A 75 -130.34 -50.36 63.46
CA ALA A 75 -130.91 -51.61 63.99
C ALA A 75 -130.82 -52.79 62.98
N MET A 76 -130.94 -54.00 63.53
CA MET A 76 -131.26 -55.33 62.95
C MET A 76 -131.97 -55.36 61.58
N TYR A 77 -131.54 -56.26 60.68
CA TYR A 77 -132.36 -57.31 60.04
C TYR A 77 -131.45 -58.30 59.29
N LEU A 78 -131.58 -59.60 59.57
CA LEU A 78 -130.93 -60.69 58.80
C LEU A 78 -131.64 -60.87 57.45
N PRO A 79 -130.93 -61.24 56.36
CA PRO A 79 -131.06 -62.61 55.84
C PRO A 79 -129.77 -63.22 55.21
N THR A 80 -129.93 -64.42 54.66
CA THR A 80 -129.01 -65.57 54.49
C THR A 80 -128.06 -65.66 53.27
N THR A 81 -126.77 -65.94 53.54
CA THR A 81 -125.83 -67.00 53.07
C THR A 81 -125.56 -67.42 51.60
N ARG A 82 -125.65 -66.61 50.52
CA ARG A 82 -124.99 -67.03 49.24
C ARG A 82 -124.27 -65.97 48.40
N GLU A 83 -124.25 -64.69 48.79
CA GLU A 83 -123.71 -63.61 47.94
C GLU A 83 -122.39 -62.98 48.45
N ILE A 84 -121.88 -63.38 49.62
CA ILE A 84 -120.67 -62.78 50.25
C ILE A 84 -119.37 -63.40 49.72
N GLU A 85 -119.36 -64.67 49.31
CA GLU A 85 -118.11 -65.34 48.88
C GLU A 85 -117.62 -64.90 47.50
N GLU A 86 -118.51 -64.58 46.56
CA GLU A 86 -118.10 -64.14 45.21
C GLU A 86 -117.50 -62.73 45.21
N ARG A 87 -118.01 -61.83 46.08
CA ARG A 87 -117.50 -60.46 46.20
C ARG A 87 -116.12 -60.38 46.83
N ASN A 88 -115.79 -61.31 47.73
CA ASN A 88 -114.47 -61.39 48.37
C ASN A 88 -113.39 -61.93 47.42
N ARG A 89 -113.69 -62.97 46.63
CA ARG A 89 -112.75 -63.52 45.63
C ARG A 89 -112.42 -62.51 44.52
N ALA A 90 -113.39 -61.68 44.12
CA ALA A 90 -113.18 -60.63 43.12
C ALA A 90 -112.29 -59.48 43.63
N ARG A 91 -112.34 -59.18 44.94
CA ARG A 91 -111.53 -58.14 45.57
C ARG A 91 -110.09 -58.59 45.78
N GLU A 92 -109.89 -59.85 46.20
CA GLU A 92 -108.55 -60.45 46.34
C GLU A 92 -107.81 -60.56 45.01
N LYS A 93 -108.50 -60.89 43.90
CA LYS A 93 -107.88 -60.90 42.57
C LYS A 93 -107.42 -59.52 42.10
N LYS A 94 -108.22 -58.46 42.36
CA LYS A 94 -107.85 -57.09 42.00
C LYS A 94 -106.68 -56.57 42.83
N GLU A 95 -106.67 -56.84 44.13
CA GLU A 95 -105.54 -56.45 44.99
C GLU A 95 -104.24 -57.23 44.64
N ALA A 96 -104.35 -58.48 44.20
CA ALA A 96 -103.21 -59.25 43.71
C ALA A 96 -102.67 -58.73 42.36
N GLU A 97 -103.55 -58.37 41.42
CA GLU A 97 -103.15 -57.76 40.15
C GLU A 97 -102.52 -56.37 40.34
N GLU A 98 -103.06 -55.57 41.26
CA GLU A 98 -102.54 -54.23 41.55
C GLU A 98 -101.18 -54.28 42.25
N LYS A 99 -100.96 -55.25 43.16
CA LYS A 99 -99.64 -55.52 43.74
C LYS A 99 -98.63 -56.05 42.72
N ALA A 100 -99.02 -56.96 41.84
CA ALA A 100 -98.14 -57.48 40.80
C ALA A 100 -97.72 -56.38 39.79
N LEU A 101 -98.62 -55.43 39.51
CA LEU A 101 -98.30 -54.27 38.67
C LEU A 101 -97.38 -53.27 39.38
N ALA A 102 -97.57 -53.06 40.69
CA ALA A 102 -96.70 -52.22 41.51
C ALA A 102 -95.28 -52.80 41.62
N GLU A 103 -95.14 -54.10 41.88
CA GLU A 103 -93.83 -54.78 41.95
C GLU A 103 -93.09 -54.77 40.61
N LYS A 104 -93.81 -54.90 39.48
CA LYS A 104 -93.19 -54.75 38.15
C LYS A 104 -92.68 -53.33 37.90
N LYS A 105 -93.45 -52.30 38.26
CA LYS A 105 -93.02 -50.91 38.12
C LYS A 105 -91.82 -50.57 39.00
N GLU A 106 -91.82 -51.07 40.23
CA GLU A 106 -90.71 -50.86 41.16
C GLU A 106 -89.43 -51.57 40.68
N LYS A 107 -89.56 -52.77 40.11
CA LYS A 107 -88.43 -53.51 39.52
C LYS A 107 -87.88 -52.81 38.28
N GLU A 108 -88.73 -52.31 37.40
CA GLU A 108 -88.31 -51.52 36.23
C GLU A 108 -87.64 -50.20 36.62
N GLU A 109 -88.15 -49.50 37.63
CA GLU A 109 -87.50 -48.28 38.14
C GLU A 109 -86.16 -48.59 38.80
N ARG A 110 -86.03 -49.70 39.52
CA ARG A 110 -84.78 -50.13 40.14
C ARG A 110 -83.73 -50.49 39.08
N GLU A 111 -84.11 -51.22 38.04
CA GLU A 111 -83.22 -51.53 36.91
C GLU A 111 -82.80 -50.26 36.14
N LYS A 112 -83.70 -49.29 35.95
CA LYS A 112 -83.34 -48.00 35.34
C LYS A 112 -82.38 -47.18 36.21
N ARG A 113 -82.59 -47.16 37.53
CA ARG A 113 -81.68 -46.48 38.47
C ARG A 113 -80.30 -47.14 38.51
N GLU A 114 -80.25 -48.47 38.45
CA GLU A 114 -79.00 -49.22 38.45
C GLU A 114 -78.21 -49.03 37.15
N LYS A 115 -78.88 -49.04 35.99
CA LYS A 115 -78.26 -48.70 34.70
C LYS A 115 -77.77 -47.26 34.66
N ALA A 116 -78.57 -46.30 35.15
CA ALA A 116 -78.15 -44.90 35.21
C ALA A 116 -76.94 -44.68 36.14
N LEU A 117 -76.84 -45.43 37.24
CA LEU A 117 -75.70 -45.36 38.15
C LEU A 117 -74.45 -46.00 37.52
N ALA A 118 -74.60 -47.10 36.78
CA ALA A 118 -73.51 -47.74 36.06
C ALA A 118 -72.96 -46.85 34.94
N GLU A 119 -73.84 -46.25 34.12
CA GLU A 119 -73.45 -45.31 33.07
C GLU A 119 -72.75 -44.06 33.63
N LYS A 120 -73.19 -43.56 34.79
CA LYS A 120 -72.56 -42.42 35.44
C LYS A 120 -71.14 -42.76 35.93
N LYS A 121 -70.93 -43.94 36.52
CA LYS A 121 -69.60 -44.39 36.95
C LYS A 121 -68.67 -44.59 35.78
N GLU A 122 -69.16 -45.15 34.69
CA GLU A 122 -68.37 -45.36 33.48
C GLU A 122 -67.96 -44.01 32.85
N ARG A 123 -68.86 -43.02 32.80
CA ARG A 123 -68.54 -41.65 32.38
C ARG A 123 -67.52 -40.97 33.30
N ASP A 124 -67.66 -41.11 34.61
CA ASP A 124 -66.71 -40.51 35.56
C ASP A 124 -65.32 -41.17 35.45
N GLU A 125 -65.25 -42.47 35.11
CA GLU A 125 -63.99 -43.18 34.87
C GLU A 125 -63.36 -42.84 33.53
N THR A 126 -64.16 -42.69 32.46
CA THR A 126 -63.66 -42.25 31.15
C THR A 126 -63.17 -40.81 31.21
N GLU A 127 -63.90 -39.90 31.87
CA GLU A 127 -63.46 -38.51 32.08
C GLU A 127 -62.16 -38.42 32.89
N LYS A 128 -61.97 -39.29 33.90
CA LYS A 128 -60.71 -39.35 34.66
C LYS A 128 -59.56 -39.87 33.79
N ARG A 129 -59.79 -40.91 32.99
CA ARG A 129 -58.78 -41.45 32.05
C ARG A 129 -58.41 -40.43 30.97
N GLU A 130 -59.39 -39.70 30.44
CA GLU A 130 -59.15 -38.63 29.47
C GLU A 130 -58.37 -37.47 30.08
N LYS A 131 -58.65 -37.08 31.33
CA LYS A 131 -57.86 -36.04 32.02
C LYS A 131 -56.41 -36.45 32.21
N ILE A 132 -56.16 -37.67 32.68
CA ILE A 132 -54.79 -38.18 32.87
C ILE A 132 -54.06 -38.26 31.52
N LEU A 133 -54.72 -38.73 30.48
CA LEU A 133 -54.14 -38.80 29.14
C LEU A 133 -53.87 -37.41 28.55
N ALA A 134 -54.76 -36.44 28.78
CA ALA A 134 -54.58 -35.06 28.35
C ALA A 134 -53.44 -34.37 29.09
N GLU A 135 -53.26 -34.65 30.38
CA GLU A 135 -52.17 -34.12 31.19
C GLU A 135 -50.82 -34.71 30.76
N ALA A 136 -50.75 -36.03 30.57
CA ALA A 136 -49.56 -36.70 30.02
C ALA A 136 -49.18 -36.21 28.61
N ARG A 137 -50.18 -35.94 27.74
CA ARG A 137 -49.94 -35.36 26.41
C ARG A 137 -49.39 -33.93 26.48
N LYS A 138 -49.85 -33.12 27.44
CA LYS A 138 -49.34 -31.76 27.65
C LYS A 138 -47.90 -31.79 28.14
N GLU A 139 -47.57 -32.67 29.08
CA GLU A 139 -46.20 -32.82 29.57
C GLU A 139 -45.25 -33.30 28.47
N ALA A 140 -45.66 -34.31 27.70
CA ALA A 140 -44.87 -34.80 26.55
C ALA A 140 -44.67 -33.72 25.47
N ALA A 141 -45.69 -32.89 25.20
CA ALA A 141 -45.57 -31.79 24.25
C ALA A 141 -44.61 -30.68 24.75
N ILE A 142 -44.63 -30.36 26.04
CA ILE A 142 -43.69 -29.40 26.64
C ILE A 142 -42.26 -29.94 26.60
N GLU A 143 -42.06 -31.23 26.87
CA GLU A 143 -40.74 -31.85 26.83
C GLU A 143 -40.19 -31.96 25.39
N ALA A 144 -41.04 -32.31 24.42
CA ALA A 144 -40.69 -32.31 23.00
C ALA A 144 -40.32 -30.90 22.51
N ALA A 145 -41.11 -29.88 22.86
CA ALA A 145 -40.83 -28.49 22.51
C ALA A 145 -39.51 -27.98 23.14
N LYS A 146 -39.19 -28.39 24.37
CA LYS A 146 -37.90 -28.08 25.01
C LYS A 146 -36.72 -28.72 24.28
N LYS A 147 -36.84 -30.00 23.88
CA LYS A 147 -35.78 -30.72 23.12
C LYS A 147 -35.58 -30.12 21.73
N GLU A 148 -36.65 -29.76 21.02
CA GLU A 148 -36.54 -29.07 19.73
C GLU A 148 -35.91 -27.68 19.86
N ALA A 149 -36.28 -26.91 20.88
CA ALA A 149 -35.68 -25.60 21.14
C ALA A 149 -34.17 -25.70 21.45
N GLU A 150 -33.75 -26.73 22.20
CA GLU A 150 -32.34 -26.96 22.52
C GLU A 150 -31.53 -27.41 21.30
N ILE A 151 -32.07 -28.32 20.50
CA ILE A 151 -31.45 -28.72 19.21
C ILE A 151 -31.36 -27.52 18.26
N ALA A 152 -32.39 -26.68 18.19
CA ALA A 152 -32.38 -25.47 17.39
C ALA A 152 -31.34 -24.45 17.88
N ARG A 153 -31.14 -24.34 19.21
CA ARG A 153 -30.11 -23.46 19.79
C ARG A 153 -28.71 -23.94 19.44
N ILE A 154 -28.42 -25.23 19.62
CA ILE A 154 -27.12 -25.84 19.28
C ILE A 154 -26.82 -25.70 17.78
N LYS A 155 -27.82 -25.90 16.91
CA LYS A 155 -27.67 -25.74 15.47
C LYS A 155 -27.34 -24.29 15.08
N LYS A 156 -28.02 -23.30 15.68
CA LYS A 156 -27.72 -21.87 15.46
C LYS A 156 -26.34 -21.49 15.98
N GLU A 157 -25.95 -21.96 17.15
CA GLU A 157 -24.61 -21.71 17.72
C GLU A 157 -23.52 -22.31 16.83
N ALA A 158 -23.72 -23.52 16.31
CA ALA A 158 -22.79 -24.17 15.37
C ALA A 158 -22.69 -23.43 14.03
N GLU A 159 -23.81 -22.92 13.50
CA GLU A 159 -23.84 -22.14 12.25
C GLU A 159 -23.11 -20.79 12.40
N VAL A 160 -23.32 -20.10 13.52
CA VAL A 160 -22.59 -18.86 13.85
C VAL A 160 -21.10 -19.13 14.04
N ALA A 161 -20.74 -20.23 14.71
CA ALA A 161 -19.33 -20.61 14.89
C ALA A 161 -18.64 -20.93 13.54
N LEU A 162 -19.35 -21.61 12.63
CA LEU A 162 -18.84 -21.89 11.29
C LEU A 162 -18.72 -20.63 10.44
N ALA A 163 -19.69 -19.72 10.52
CA ALA A 163 -19.65 -18.42 9.85
C ALA A 163 -18.47 -17.57 10.33
N ASN A 164 -18.21 -17.54 11.65
CA ASN A 164 -17.08 -16.82 12.23
C ASN A 164 -15.73 -17.39 11.78
N LYS A 165 -15.56 -18.72 11.78
CA LYS A 165 -14.33 -19.37 11.28
C LYS A 165 -14.09 -19.08 9.79
N ASN A 166 -15.15 -19.11 8.97
CA ASN A 166 -15.04 -18.81 7.55
C ASN A 166 -14.71 -17.32 7.31
N ALA A 167 -15.25 -16.42 8.11
CA ALA A 167 -14.91 -14.99 8.05
C ALA A 167 -13.45 -14.72 8.44
N GLU A 168 -12.91 -15.43 9.43
CA GLU A 168 -11.52 -15.32 9.85
C GLU A 168 -10.55 -15.81 8.76
N ILE A 169 -10.82 -16.97 8.17
CA ILE A 169 -10.04 -17.50 7.04
C ILE A 169 -10.12 -16.56 5.82
N ALA A 170 -11.30 -15.98 5.55
CA ALA A 170 -11.46 -15.02 4.46
C ALA A 170 -10.69 -13.71 4.72
N ALA A 171 -10.64 -13.24 5.96
CA ALA A 171 -9.87 -12.06 6.34
C ALA A 171 -8.35 -12.31 6.23
N GLU A 172 -7.87 -13.48 6.62
CA GLU A 172 -6.46 -13.86 6.52
C GLU A 172 -6.02 -14.02 5.06
N ARG A 173 -6.85 -14.60 4.20
CA ARG A 173 -6.61 -14.69 2.76
C ARG A 173 -6.56 -13.31 2.08
N LYS A 174 -7.41 -12.36 2.48
CA LYS A 174 -7.37 -10.98 1.97
C LYS A 174 -6.07 -10.28 2.36
N LYS A 175 -5.65 -10.40 3.62
CA LYS A 175 -4.37 -9.82 4.09
C LYS A 175 -3.18 -10.41 3.33
N ALA A 176 -3.15 -11.72 3.10
CA ALA A 176 -2.09 -12.38 2.35
C ALA A 176 -2.05 -11.94 0.87
N GLU A 177 -3.22 -11.75 0.24
CA GLU A 177 -3.32 -11.24 -1.13
C GLU A 177 -2.82 -9.78 -1.24
N ASP A 178 -3.22 -8.91 -0.31
CA ASP A 178 -2.75 -7.52 -0.26
C ASP A 178 -1.22 -7.43 -0.04
N GLU A 179 -0.66 -8.31 0.79
CA GLU A 179 0.79 -8.41 0.97
C GLU A 179 1.51 -8.92 -0.28
N ARG A 180 0.91 -9.87 -1.02
CA ARG A 180 1.45 -10.37 -2.27
C ARG A 180 1.48 -9.27 -3.33
N ILE A 181 0.39 -8.52 -3.49
CA ILE A 181 0.30 -7.40 -4.43
C ILE A 181 1.36 -6.33 -4.09
N LYS A 182 1.52 -5.98 -2.81
CA LYS A 182 2.56 -5.02 -2.38
C LYS A 182 3.97 -5.53 -2.67
N ARG A 183 4.25 -6.81 -2.41
CA ARG A 183 5.56 -7.43 -2.70
C ARG A 183 5.84 -7.46 -4.20
N GLU A 184 4.85 -7.78 -5.03
CA GLU A 184 4.96 -7.75 -6.49
C GLU A 184 5.22 -6.35 -7.01
N GLU A 185 4.55 -5.32 -6.46
CA GLU A 185 4.80 -3.93 -6.85
C GLU A 185 6.22 -3.47 -6.45
N ILE A 186 6.69 -3.84 -5.25
CA ILE A 186 8.06 -3.57 -4.80
C ILE A 186 9.07 -4.28 -5.69
N MET A 187 8.84 -5.56 -6.01
CA MET A 187 9.71 -6.34 -6.89
C MET A 187 9.72 -5.80 -8.32
N ARG A 188 8.58 -5.32 -8.83
CA ARG A 188 8.51 -4.65 -10.14
C ARG A 188 9.33 -3.37 -10.13
N LYS A 189 9.15 -2.50 -9.12
CA LYS A 189 9.93 -1.26 -8.97
C LYS A 189 11.42 -1.56 -8.80
N LEU A 190 11.78 -2.62 -8.08
CA LEU A 190 13.18 -3.05 -7.92
C LEU A 190 13.77 -3.55 -9.24
N LYS A 191 13.00 -4.32 -10.02
CA LYS A 191 13.42 -4.81 -11.33
C LYS A 191 13.58 -3.66 -12.33
N GLU A 192 12.63 -2.73 -12.38
CA GLU A 192 12.70 -1.51 -13.19
C GLU A 192 13.93 -0.66 -12.80
N ALA A 193 14.20 -0.50 -11.50
CA ALA A 193 15.38 0.22 -11.02
C ALA A 193 16.69 -0.49 -11.39
N LEU A 194 16.72 -1.83 -11.33
CA LEU A 194 17.88 -2.62 -11.70
C LEU A 194 18.13 -2.61 -13.21
N GLU A 195 17.07 -2.68 -14.02
CA GLU A 195 17.15 -2.54 -15.48
C GLU A 195 17.63 -1.14 -15.85
N ALA A 196 17.11 -0.08 -15.21
CA ALA A 196 17.60 1.28 -15.41
C ALA A 196 19.07 1.44 -14.99
N GLN A 197 19.52 0.78 -13.91
CA GLN A 197 20.93 0.76 -13.52
C GLN A 197 21.80 0.03 -14.55
N ARG A 198 21.37 -1.15 -15.03
CA ARG A 198 22.09 -1.90 -16.06
C ARG A 198 22.15 -1.16 -17.39
N GLU A 199 21.06 -0.50 -17.79
CA GLU A 199 21.05 0.33 -18.99
C GLU A 199 21.98 1.54 -18.84
N ALA A 200 22.01 2.18 -17.66
CA ALA A 200 22.96 3.26 -17.38
C ALA A 200 24.41 2.77 -17.37
N GLU A 201 24.68 1.57 -16.83
CA GLU A 201 25.99 0.94 -16.81
C GLU A 201 26.44 0.53 -18.21
N ASP A 202 25.57 -0.11 -19.00
CA ASP A 202 25.84 -0.46 -20.39
C ASP A 202 25.96 0.79 -21.28
N ALA A 203 25.26 1.88 -20.98
CA ALA A 203 25.42 3.16 -21.66
C ALA A 203 26.78 3.80 -21.33
N LEU A 204 27.21 3.71 -20.07
CA LEU A 204 28.56 4.11 -19.62
C LEU A 204 29.63 3.29 -20.36
N LEU A 205 29.43 1.97 -20.46
CA LEU A 205 30.34 1.04 -21.15
C LEU A 205 30.37 1.29 -22.66
N ARG A 206 29.24 1.66 -23.27
CA ARG A 206 29.11 2.03 -24.69
C ARG A 206 29.54 3.48 -24.99
N GLY A 207 29.99 4.24 -23.98
CA GLY A 207 30.47 5.61 -24.16
C GLY A 207 29.38 6.62 -24.52
N ILE A 208 28.11 6.32 -24.21
CA ILE A 208 27.03 7.32 -24.22
C ILE A 208 27.08 8.00 -22.84
N PRO A 209 27.60 9.23 -22.74
CA PRO A 209 27.73 9.89 -21.46
C PRO A 209 26.35 10.13 -20.83
N PRO A 210 26.15 9.82 -19.54
CA PRO A 210 24.95 10.24 -18.84
C PRO A 210 24.90 11.78 -18.85
N ASP A 211 23.71 12.38 -18.91
CA ASP A 211 23.51 13.85 -18.88
C ASP A 211 23.79 14.43 -17.47
N VAL A 212 24.86 13.96 -16.83
CA VAL A 212 25.35 14.44 -15.56
C VAL A 212 26.21 15.63 -15.86
N ARG A 213 25.58 16.81 -15.89
CA ARG A 213 26.32 18.06 -15.89
C ARG A 213 27.20 18.10 -14.63
N PRO A 214 28.46 18.54 -14.73
CA PRO A 214 29.33 18.69 -13.58
C PRO A 214 28.67 19.53 -12.50
N THR A 215 28.74 19.06 -11.25
CA THR A 215 28.17 19.81 -10.12
C THR A 215 28.98 21.07 -9.86
N HIS A 216 28.34 22.09 -9.27
CA HIS A 216 29.02 23.33 -8.90
C HIS A 216 30.20 23.08 -7.95
N TYR A 217 30.09 22.09 -7.06
CA TYR A 217 31.15 21.68 -6.15
C TYR A 217 32.37 21.10 -6.87
N GLN A 218 32.15 20.22 -7.86
CA GLN A 218 33.22 19.67 -8.68
C GLN A 218 33.93 20.78 -9.46
N LEU A 219 33.17 21.73 -10.03
CA LEU A 219 33.71 22.89 -10.73
C LEU A 219 34.63 23.72 -9.83
N GLN A 220 34.19 24.06 -8.61
CA GLN A 220 35.01 24.81 -7.66
C GLN A 220 36.26 24.03 -7.23
N SER A 221 36.14 22.72 -7.04
CA SER A 221 37.27 21.86 -6.64
C SER A 221 38.37 21.87 -7.69
N PHE A 222 38.02 21.60 -8.96
CA PHE A 222 39.00 21.64 -10.05
C PHE A 222 39.56 23.05 -10.30
N ARG A 223 38.72 24.10 -10.17
CA ARG A 223 39.19 25.48 -10.26
C ARG A 223 40.22 25.80 -9.17
N LYS A 224 40.02 25.31 -7.95
CA LYS A 224 40.98 25.49 -6.85
C LYS A 224 42.26 24.70 -7.10
N GLU A 225 42.14 23.45 -7.53
CA GLU A 225 43.27 22.55 -7.81
C GLU A 225 44.19 23.10 -8.91
N TYR A 226 43.61 23.58 -10.02
CA TYR A 226 44.37 24.14 -11.14
C TYR A 226 44.75 25.62 -10.96
N GLY A 227 44.37 26.23 -9.82
CA GLY A 227 44.68 27.62 -9.49
C GLY A 227 43.95 28.65 -10.35
N TYR A 228 42.72 28.36 -10.78
CA TYR A 228 41.89 29.24 -11.60
C TYR A 228 41.82 30.67 -11.02
N GLN A 229 42.00 31.66 -11.88
CA GLN A 229 41.96 33.08 -11.54
C GLN A 229 40.84 33.75 -12.34
N VAL A 230 39.89 34.37 -11.65
CA VAL A 230 38.67 34.93 -12.28
C VAL A 230 38.98 35.97 -13.36
N ASN A 231 40.08 36.71 -13.23
CA ASN A 231 40.47 37.78 -14.16
C ASN A 231 41.37 37.30 -15.32
N LYS A 232 41.53 35.98 -15.48
CA LYS A 232 42.31 35.38 -16.57
C LYS A 232 41.43 34.41 -17.36
N PHE A 233 41.73 34.27 -18.65
CA PHE A 233 41.13 33.30 -19.54
C PHE A 233 41.93 32.00 -19.50
N HIS A 234 41.26 30.89 -19.17
CA HIS A 234 41.90 29.59 -18.96
C HIS A 234 41.61 28.66 -20.14
N VAL A 235 42.66 28.32 -20.89
CA VAL A 235 42.60 27.47 -22.09
C VAL A 235 43.31 26.15 -21.84
N ALA A 236 42.61 25.04 -21.98
CA ALA A 236 43.21 23.71 -21.86
C ALA A 236 43.50 23.11 -23.23
N VAL A 237 44.73 22.61 -23.41
CA VAL A 237 45.18 21.87 -24.59
C VAL A 237 45.03 20.39 -24.30
N VAL A 238 44.18 19.73 -25.10
CA VAL A 238 43.73 18.36 -24.89
C VAL A 238 43.93 17.56 -26.17
N GLY A 239 44.20 16.26 -26.05
CA GLY A 239 44.39 15.38 -27.20
C GLY A 239 45.17 14.13 -26.84
N GLU A 240 45.28 13.19 -27.78
CA GLU A 240 46.01 11.95 -27.54
C GLU A 240 47.51 12.19 -27.31
N SER A 241 48.18 11.20 -26.73
CA SER A 241 49.64 11.24 -26.56
C SER A 241 50.34 11.28 -27.92
N GLY A 242 51.50 11.94 -28.00
CA GLY A 242 52.27 12.05 -29.25
C GLY A 242 51.70 12.97 -30.34
N MET A 243 50.55 13.62 -30.11
CA MET A 243 49.92 14.55 -31.07
C MET A 243 50.54 15.97 -31.08
N GLY A 244 51.62 16.19 -30.33
CA GLY A 244 52.30 17.49 -30.28
C GLY A 244 51.61 18.57 -29.43
N LYS A 245 50.87 18.20 -28.38
CA LYS A 245 50.18 19.14 -27.47
C LYS A 245 51.12 20.17 -26.84
N SER A 246 52.16 19.72 -26.14
CA SER A 246 53.14 20.61 -25.51
C SER A 246 53.90 21.45 -26.54
N THR A 247 54.18 20.88 -27.72
CA THR A 247 54.77 21.60 -28.86
C THR A 247 53.86 22.70 -29.37
N PHE A 248 52.56 22.42 -29.55
CA PHE A 248 51.56 23.41 -29.92
C PHE A 248 51.45 24.51 -28.86
N LEU A 249 51.38 24.14 -27.57
CA LEU A 249 51.29 25.08 -26.46
C LEU A 249 52.48 26.06 -26.44
N ASN A 250 53.70 25.56 -26.66
CA ASN A 250 54.89 26.42 -26.71
C ASN A 250 54.90 27.31 -27.96
N ALA A 251 54.54 26.76 -29.12
CA ALA A 251 54.44 27.53 -30.36
C ALA A 251 53.39 28.65 -30.26
N ALA A 252 52.22 28.34 -29.71
CA ALA A 252 51.15 29.30 -29.46
C ALA A 252 51.57 30.40 -28.46
N ARG A 253 52.53 30.11 -27.56
CA ARG A 253 53.14 31.07 -26.62
C ARG A 253 54.36 31.81 -27.20
N GLY A 254 54.83 31.42 -28.38
CA GLY A 254 56.03 31.98 -29.02
C GLY A 254 57.35 31.54 -28.39
N LEU A 255 57.37 30.41 -27.68
CA LEU A 255 58.55 29.90 -26.95
C LEU A 255 59.33 28.87 -27.77
N ALA A 256 60.65 28.98 -27.73
CA ALA A 256 61.61 28.05 -28.31
C ALA A 256 62.21 27.12 -27.25
N PRO A 257 62.73 25.94 -27.65
CA PRO A 257 63.45 25.06 -26.73
C PRO A 257 64.59 25.79 -26.04
N GLY A 258 64.57 25.82 -24.70
CA GLY A 258 65.56 26.52 -23.88
C GLY A 258 65.02 27.80 -23.23
N ASP A 259 63.89 28.33 -23.69
CA ASP A 259 63.28 29.50 -23.07
C ASP A 259 62.73 29.20 -21.66
N PRO A 260 62.78 30.17 -20.73
CA PRO A 260 62.15 30.04 -19.43
C PRO A 260 60.65 29.73 -19.55
N GLY A 261 60.19 28.68 -18.88
CA GLY A 261 58.78 28.26 -18.92
C GLY A 261 58.37 27.49 -20.19
N TYR A 262 59.32 27.01 -20.99
CA TYR A 262 59.08 26.08 -22.09
C TYR A 262 58.55 24.74 -21.57
N ALA A 263 57.38 24.32 -22.04
CA ALA A 263 56.79 23.03 -21.70
C ALA A 263 57.63 21.91 -22.33
N ARG A 264 58.26 21.07 -21.51
CA ARG A 264 59.10 19.97 -22.04
C ARG A 264 58.20 18.92 -22.68
N SER A 265 58.35 18.74 -24.00
CA SER A 265 57.77 17.61 -24.72
C SER A 265 58.66 16.39 -24.51
N SER A 266 58.48 15.65 -23.43
CA SER A 266 59.15 14.35 -23.28
C SER A 266 58.51 13.36 -24.26
N LEU A 267 59.32 12.80 -25.17
CA LEU A 267 58.92 11.75 -26.13
C LEU A 267 58.34 10.51 -25.43
N ASN A 268 58.69 10.31 -24.16
CA ASN A 268 58.05 9.38 -23.24
C ASN A 268 57.21 10.17 -22.23
N GLU A 269 55.94 9.78 -22.12
CA GLU A 269 54.92 10.36 -21.26
C GLU A 269 55.39 10.59 -19.82
N CYS A 270 55.49 11.86 -19.40
CA CYS A 270 55.76 12.19 -18.00
C CYS A 270 54.83 13.25 -17.42
N THR A 271 53.83 13.73 -18.17
CA THR A 271 52.78 14.55 -17.58
C THR A 271 51.69 13.62 -17.07
N THR A 272 51.69 13.32 -15.77
CA THR A 272 50.58 12.62 -15.08
C THR A 272 49.51 13.61 -14.62
N GLU A 273 49.91 14.87 -14.46
CA GLU A 273 49.13 15.96 -13.87
C GLU A 273 48.93 17.11 -14.88
N VAL A 274 47.83 17.84 -14.73
CA VAL A 274 47.58 19.04 -15.56
C VAL A 274 48.57 20.12 -15.18
N THR A 275 49.35 20.61 -16.13
CA THR A 275 50.38 21.63 -15.86
C THR A 275 49.95 23.00 -16.37
N ARG A 276 50.02 24.00 -15.50
CA ARG A 276 49.68 25.39 -15.80
C ARG A 276 50.86 26.18 -16.35
N TYR A 277 50.62 26.93 -17.42
CA TYR A 277 51.59 27.80 -18.09
C TYR A 277 50.99 29.17 -18.36
N GLU A 278 51.56 30.22 -17.77
CA GLU A 278 51.13 31.59 -18.09
C GLU A 278 51.67 32.02 -19.47
N ASP A 279 50.86 32.76 -20.23
CA ASP A 279 51.30 33.30 -21.51
C ASP A 279 52.23 34.50 -21.27
N PRO A 280 53.47 34.48 -21.79
CA PRO A 280 54.43 35.57 -21.57
C PRO A 280 54.02 36.87 -22.27
N ARG A 281 53.19 36.81 -23.32
CA ARG A 281 52.73 37.96 -24.11
C ARG A 281 51.37 38.46 -23.67
N HIS A 282 50.55 37.59 -23.08
CA HIS A 282 49.19 37.90 -22.66
C HIS A 282 48.96 37.57 -21.18
N PHE A 283 49.13 38.56 -20.29
CA PHE A 283 49.05 38.37 -18.84
C PHE A 283 47.73 37.79 -18.32
N ASN A 284 46.64 37.99 -19.06
CA ASN A 284 45.30 37.48 -18.78
C ASN A 284 44.96 36.20 -19.55
N LEU A 285 45.96 35.49 -20.10
CA LEU A 285 45.80 34.17 -20.72
C LEU A 285 46.64 33.14 -19.99
N VAL A 286 46.01 32.01 -19.67
CA VAL A 286 46.68 30.87 -19.04
C VAL A 286 46.41 29.63 -19.86
N TRP A 287 47.48 28.95 -20.24
CA TRP A 287 47.47 27.69 -20.97
C TRP A 287 47.64 26.53 -20.00
N TYR A 288 46.91 25.44 -20.23
CA TYR A 288 47.02 24.21 -19.47
C TYR A 288 47.41 23.07 -20.42
N ASP A 289 48.51 22.40 -20.14
CA ASP A 289 48.88 21.15 -20.80
C ASP A 289 48.17 20.01 -20.07
N VAL A 290 47.14 19.45 -20.70
CA VAL A 290 46.40 18.33 -20.13
C VAL A 290 47.05 17.04 -20.60
N PRO A 291 47.38 16.11 -19.68
CA PRO A 291 47.98 14.84 -20.04
C PRO A 291 47.06 14.10 -21.01
N GLY A 292 47.65 13.50 -22.05
CA GLY A 292 46.87 12.87 -23.10
C GLY A 292 46.04 11.70 -22.57
N ALA A 293 44.87 11.46 -23.17
CA ALA A 293 44.10 10.25 -22.91
C ALA A 293 44.90 9.06 -23.46
N ASN A 294 45.67 8.39 -22.60
CA ASN A 294 46.61 7.34 -23.03
C ASN A 294 46.26 5.97 -22.45
N THR A 295 45.00 5.56 -22.61
CA THR A 295 44.66 4.19 -22.23
C THR A 295 43.45 3.69 -23.01
N PRO A 296 43.51 2.48 -23.61
CA PRO A 296 42.37 1.85 -24.26
C PRO A 296 41.17 1.57 -23.33
N THR A 297 41.30 1.83 -22.02
CA THR A 297 40.27 1.57 -21.00
C THR A 297 39.48 2.80 -20.56
N ILE A 298 39.90 4.03 -20.90
CA ILE A 298 39.22 5.25 -20.45
C ILE A 298 38.31 5.77 -21.57
N THR A 299 37.00 5.71 -21.36
CA THR A 299 36.04 6.34 -22.29
C THR A 299 36.22 7.86 -22.26
N GLY A 300 36.09 8.54 -23.40
CA GLY A 300 36.36 9.99 -23.50
C GLY A 300 35.50 10.87 -22.57
N TRP A 301 34.38 10.35 -22.06
CA TRP A 301 33.58 10.97 -21.01
C TRP A 301 34.28 10.97 -19.65
N THR A 302 34.73 9.80 -19.19
CA THR A 302 35.45 9.65 -17.93
C THR A 302 36.68 10.54 -17.93
N TYR A 303 37.43 10.59 -19.04
CA TYR A 303 38.56 11.50 -19.17
C TYR A 303 38.15 12.99 -19.06
N PHE A 304 37.05 13.40 -19.70
CA PHE A 304 36.56 14.79 -19.62
C PHE A 304 36.19 15.20 -18.20
N MET A 305 35.57 14.30 -17.44
CA MET A 305 35.17 14.52 -16.05
C MET A 305 36.36 14.44 -15.08
N ASP A 306 37.18 13.41 -15.19
CA ASP A 306 38.32 13.15 -14.31
C ASP A 306 39.40 14.23 -14.40
N LYS A 307 39.63 14.75 -15.61
CA LYS A 307 40.56 15.87 -15.81
C LYS A 307 39.89 17.24 -15.61
N GLY A 308 38.61 17.28 -15.27
CA GLY A 308 37.91 18.52 -14.95
C GLY A 308 37.86 19.48 -16.13
N LEU A 309 37.73 19.00 -17.36
CA LEU A 309 37.82 19.84 -18.58
C LEU A 309 36.73 20.91 -18.64
N PHE A 310 35.61 20.69 -17.95
CA PHE A 310 34.54 21.68 -17.78
C PHE A 310 34.93 22.89 -16.92
N ALA A 311 36.04 22.84 -16.18
CA ALA A 311 36.52 23.93 -15.34
C ALA A 311 37.16 25.08 -16.12
N PHE A 312 37.67 24.78 -17.32
CA PHE A 312 38.31 25.74 -18.22
C PHE A 312 37.28 26.58 -18.99
N ASP A 313 37.75 27.72 -19.50
CA ASP A 313 36.91 28.64 -20.26
C ASP A 313 36.83 28.24 -21.74
N ALA A 314 37.92 27.68 -22.30
CA ALA A 314 37.96 27.11 -23.63
C ALA A 314 38.83 25.86 -23.72
N LEU A 315 38.57 25.02 -24.72
CA LEU A 315 39.31 23.79 -24.99
C LEU A 315 39.93 23.84 -26.39
N VAL A 316 41.21 23.50 -26.49
CA VAL A 316 41.90 23.26 -27.76
C VAL A 316 42.09 21.75 -27.89
N ILE A 317 41.37 21.11 -28.82
CA ILE A 317 41.48 19.68 -29.07
C ILE A 317 42.44 19.45 -30.23
N VAL A 318 43.57 18.80 -29.95
CA VAL A 318 44.66 18.56 -30.88
C VAL A 318 44.63 17.14 -31.43
N PHE A 319 44.74 16.99 -32.75
CA PHE A 319 44.91 15.72 -33.46
C PHE A 319 45.89 15.90 -34.62
N CYS A 320 46.49 14.83 -35.16
CA CYS A 320 47.40 14.94 -36.33
C CYS A 320 47.06 13.98 -37.48
N ASP A 321 46.81 12.71 -37.16
CA ASP A 321 46.71 11.65 -38.17
C ASP A 321 45.26 11.20 -38.41
N ARG A 322 44.67 10.50 -37.45
CA ARG A 322 43.29 10.01 -37.52
C ARG A 322 42.38 10.78 -36.58
N PHE A 323 41.14 10.99 -37.00
CA PHE A 323 40.10 11.44 -36.10
C PHE A 323 39.66 10.24 -35.25
N THR A 324 40.07 10.22 -33.99
CA THR A 324 39.78 9.10 -33.09
C THR A 324 38.44 9.27 -32.40
N GLN A 325 37.90 8.17 -31.87
CA GLN A 325 36.68 8.19 -31.06
C GLN A 325 36.83 9.17 -29.87
N THR A 326 38.03 9.26 -29.30
CA THR A 326 38.41 10.20 -28.23
C THR A 326 38.08 11.64 -28.60
N VAL A 327 38.51 12.10 -29.78
CA VAL A 327 38.26 13.46 -30.28
C VAL A 327 36.77 13.72 -30.43
N GLY A 328 36.03 12.77 -31.01
CA GLY A 328 34.58 12.86 -31.16
C GLY A 328 33.84 12.94 -29.81
N THR A 329 34.22 12.13 -28.84
CA THR A 329 33.63 12.16 -27.50
C THR A 329 33.94 13.46 -26.77
N LEU A 330 35.17 13.97 -26.85
CA LEU A 330 35.56 15.26 -26.25
C LEU A 330 34.74 16.42 -26.82
N LEU A 331 34.56 16.45 -28.14
CA LEU A 331 33.75 17.46 -28.83
C LEU A 331 32.29 17.43 -28.35
N LYS A 332 31.71 16.23 -28.27
CA LYS A 332 30.33 16.04 -27.80
C LYS A 332 30.16 16.54 -26.36
N ASN A 333 31.08 16.18 -25.47
CA ASN A 333 31.03 16.55 -24.05
C ASN A 333 31.21 18.05 -23.83
N ALA A 334 32.14 18.66 -24.56
CA ALA A 334 32.37 20.09 -24.52
C ALA A 334 31.13 20.87 -24.99
N LYS A 335 30.45 20.40 -26.05
CA LYS A 335 29.19 20.98 -26.53
C LYS A 335 28.08 20.85 -25.48
N THR A 336 27.94 19.70 -24.82
CA THR A 336 26.98 19.52 -23.71
C THR A 336 27.25 20.49 -22.56
N CYS A 337 28.52 20.80 -22.28
CA CYS A 337 28.93 21.76 -21.25
C CYS A 337 28.95 23.23 -21.74
N ASN A 338 28.49 23.50 -22.97
CA ASN A 338 28.51 24.81 -23.63
C ASN A 338 29.89 25.49 -23.58
N LYS A 339 30.95 24.71 -23.84
CA LYS A 339 32.33 25.20 -23.87
C LYS A 339 32.77 25.49 -25.31
N PRO A 340 33.40 26.63 -25.59
CA PRO A 340 34.02 26.88 -26.88
C PRO A 340 35.17 25.89 -27.09
N VAL A 341 35.22 25.32 -28.29
CA VAL A 341 36.22 24.33 -28.68
C VAL A 341 36.92 24.74 -29.97
N TYR A 342 38.24 24.63 -29.98
CA TYR A 342 39.07 24.80 -31.17
C TYR A 342 39.62 23.44 -31.59
N LEU A 343 39.20 22.96 -32.75
CA LEU A 343 39.67 21.70 -33.31
C LEU A 343 40.93 21.97 -34.14
N VAL A 344 42.09 21.53 -33.66
CA VAL A 344 43.40 21.87 -34.23
C VAL A 344 44.09 20.62 -34.77
N ARG A 345 44.38 20.62 -36.07
CA ARG A 345 45.23 19.63 -36.73
C ARG A 345 46.67 20.11 -36.76
N THR A 346 47.54 19.43 -36.02
CA THR A 346 48.99 19.72 -35.99
C THR A 346 49.74 18.98 -37.09
N LYS A 347 51.03 19.30 -37.23
CA LYS A 347 51.95 18.69 -38.22
C LYS A 347 51.54 18.99 -39.67
N ALA A 348 51.02 20.19 -39.94
CA ALA A 348 50.65 20.61 -41.29
C ALA A 348 51.85 20.61 -42.25
N ASP A 349 53.04 20.92 -41.75
CA ASP A 349 54.34 20.80 -42.45
C ASP A 349 54.61 19.38 -42.94
N GLN A 350 54.39 18.37 -42.09
CA GLN A 350 54.56 16.97 -42.46
C GLN A 350 53.53 16.54 -43.51
N LEU A 351 52.28 16.99 -43.39
CA LEU A 351 51.24 16.71 -44.38
C LEU A 351 51.55 17.36 -45.74
N MET A 352 52.02 18.61 -45.74
CA MET A 352 52.48 19.31 -46.94
C MET A 352 53.64 18.56 -47.60
N SER A 353 54.63 18.11 -46.81
CA SER A 353 55.75 17.33 -47.32
C SER A 353 55.30 16.01 -47.92
N ASN A 354 54.41 15.27 -47.25
CA ASN A 354 53.88 14.00 -47.74
C ASN A 354 53.11 14.20 -49.06
N LEU A 355 52.26 15.22 -49.15
CA LEU A 355 51.52 15.54 -50.36
C LEU A 355 52.46 15.90 -51.52
N LYS A 356 53.54 16.63 -51.25
CA LYS A 356 54.58 16.96 -52.24
C LYS A 356 55.33 15.73 -52.74
N TYR A 357 55.54 14.73 -51.89
CA TYR A 357 56.16 13.45 -52.30
C TYR A 357 55.21 12.57 -53.13
N GLU A 358 53.92 12.56 -52.81
CA GLU A 358 52.91 11.79 -53.55
C GLU A 358 52.60 12.40 -54.93
N MET A 359 52.62 13.73 -55.01
CA MET A 359 52.38 14.47 -56.25
C MET A 359 53.71 14.71 -56.95
N ASP A 360 54.04 13.86 -57.92
CA ASP A 360 55.24 13.93 -58.79
C ASP A 360 55.23 15.16 -59.75
N TRP A 361 54.78 16.33 -59.27
CA TRP A 361 54.59 17.56 -60.05
C TRP A 361 54.90 18.81 -59.21
N PRO A 362 55.51 19.87 -59.78
CA PRO A 362 55.72 21.15 -59.11
C PRO A 362 54.39 21.91 -58.95
N ALA A 363 53.55 21.46 -58.03
CA ALA A 363 52.41 22.25 -57.57
C ALA A 363 52.91 23.47 -56.79
N SER A 364 52.25 24.62 -56.98
CA SER A 364 52.54 25.81 -56.19
C SER A 364 52.22 25.56 -54.71
N GLU A 365 52.89 26.29 -53.80
CA GLU A 365 52.66 26.14 -52.36
C GLU A 365 51.19 26.45 -51.99
N GLU A 366 50.56 27.40 -52.67
CA GLU A 366 49.15 27.76 -52.48
C GLU A 366 48.19 26.64 -52.88
N GLU A 367 48.45 25.95 -54.00
CA GLU A 367 47.63 24.82 -54.44
C GLU A 367 47.74 23.64 -53.47
N LEU A 368 48.94 23.38 -52.97
CA LEU A 368 49.18 22.36 -51.95
C LEU A 368 48.41 22.69 -50.65
N LYS A 369 48.43 23.95 -50.20
CA LYS A 369 47.66 24.41 -49.03
C LYS A 369 46.16 24.23 -49.24
N LYS A 370 45.62 24.66 -50.39
CA LYS A 370 44.19 24.50 -50.72
C LYS A 370 43.76 23.03 -50.70
N ARG A 371 44.53 22.17 -51.36
CA ARG A 371 44.26 20.73 -51.42
C ARG A 371 44.33 20.08 -50.04
N LEU A 372 45.29 20.47 -49.21
CA LEU A 372 45.42 19.98 -47.85
C LEU A 372 44.22 20.36 -46.97
N VAL A 373 43.72 21.59 -47.11
CA VAL A 373 42.51 22.07 -46.43
C VAL A 373 41.29 21.27 -46.88
N GLU A 374 41.12 21.03 -48.18
CA GLU A 374 40.02 20.22 -48.73
C GLU A 374 40.05 18.78 -48.23
N MET A 375 41.20 18.11 -48.32
CA MET A 375 41.38 16.73 -47.83
C MET A 375 41.07 16.62 -46.33
N THR A 376 41.51 17.60 -45.55
CA THR A 376 41.23 17.63 -44.10
C THR A 376 39.75 17.91 -43.84
N ARG A 377 39.13 18.84 -44.58
CA ARG A 377 37.71 19.15 -44.46
C ARG A 377 36.85 17.92 -44.74
N ASP A 378 37.16 17.15 -45.78
CA ASP A 378 36.43 15.93 -46.12
C ASP A 378 36.57 14.86 -45.04
N THR A 379 37.77 14.73 -44.47
CA THR A 379 38.03 13.81 -43.35
C THR A 379 37.25 14.23 -42.10
N VAL A 380 37.28 15.51 -41.74
CA VAL A 380 36.53 16.03 -40.59
C VAL A 380 35.03 15.86 -40.83
N ARG A 381 34.51 16.21 -42.02
CA ARG A 381 33.09 16.08 -42.36
C ARG A 381 32.57 14.66 -42.17
N LYS A 382 33.25 13.66 -42.76
CA LYS A 382 32.87 12.23 -42.63
C LYS A 382 32.86 11.79 -41.17
N ASN A 383 33.87 12.20 -40.39
CA ASN A 383 33.94 11.82 -38.99
C ASN A 383 32.91 12.55 -38.12
N MET A 384 32.55 13.80 -38.46
CA MET A 384 31.49 14.56 -37.79
C MET A 384 30.10 13.94 -38.04
N GLU A 385 29.85 13.45 -39.25
CA GLU A 385 28.61 12.72 -39.60
C GLU A 385 28.46 11.45 -38.76
N LEU A 386 29.54 10.67 -38.62
CA LEU A 386 29.54 9.45 -37.81
C LEU A 386 29.21 9.70 -36.35
N ILE A 387 29.60 10.86 -35.79
CA ILE A 387 29.30 11.24 -34.41
C ILE A 387 28.02 12.08 -34.27
N SER A 388 27.24 12.24 -35.34
CA SER A 388 26.00 13.04 -35.39
C SER A 388 26.19 14.49 -34.91
N MET A 389 27.34 15.10 -35.23
CA MET A 389 27.66 16.50 -34.96
C MET A 389 27.49 17.35 -36.22
N PRO A 390 27.29 18.68 -36.09
CA PRO A 390 27.23 19.57 -37.24
C PRO A 390 28.49 19.42 -38.11
N THR A 391 28.27 19.19 -39.41
CA THR A 391 29.33 19.04 -40.41
C THR A 391 30.10 20.32 -40.67
N ASP A 392 29.54 21.46 -40.25
CA ASP A 392 30.11 22.81 -40.38
C ASP A 392 31.00 23.18 -39.18
N THR A 393 31.61 22.19 -38.54
CA THR A 393 32.54 22.44 -37.43
C THR A 393 33.85 23.01 -38.00
N GLU A 394 34.19 24.23 -37.60
CA GLU A 394 35.46 24.88 -37.95
C GLU A 394 36.67 24.07 -37.41
N PHE A 395 37.73 24.01 -38.22
CA PHE A 395 38.99 23.36 -37.87
C PHE A 395 40.18 24.20 -38.32
N TYR A 396 41.29 24.07 -37.62
CA TYR A 396 42.51 24.86 -37.87
C TYR A 396 43.67 23.92 -38.20
N LEU A 397 44.39 24.19 -39.29
CA LEU A 397 45.63 23.49 -39.62
C LEU A 397 46.77 24.36 -39.18
N VAL A 398 47.69 23.77 -38.43
CA VAL A 398 48.83 24.50 -37.89
C VAL A 398 50.15 23.75 -38.11
N SER A 399 51.13 24.50 -38.58
CA SER A 399 52.55 24.18 -38.51
C SER A 399 53.15 24.83 -37.27
N ARG A 400 54.05 24.11 -36.58
CA ARG A 400 54.74 24.63 -35.39
C ARG A 400 55.51 25.91 -35.69
N ASP A 401 56.25 25.93 -36.81
CA ASP A 401 57.20 26.99 -37.10
C ASP A 401 56.46 28.30 -37.45
N VAL A 402 55.48 28.21 -38.36
CA VAL A 402 54.60 29.34 -38.72
C VAL A 402 53.83 29.88 -37.51
N LEU A 403 53.33 29.00 -36.64
CA LEU A 403 52.62 29.40 -35.42
C LEU A 403 53.55 30.13 -34.44
N THR A 404 54.79 29.66 -34.30
CA THR A 404 55.80 30.28 -33.42
C THR A 404 56.19 31.67 -33.92
N ASP A 405 56.38 31.82 -35.23
CA ASP A 405 56.76 33.09 -35.86
C ASP A 405 55.65 34.13 -35.71
N TYR A 406 54.39 33.72 -35.97
CA TYR A 406 53.24 34.58 -35.76
C TYR A 406 53.09 34.95 -34.28
N ALA A 407 53.28 34.00 -33.36
CA ALA A 407 53.25 34.28 -31.94
C ALA A 407 54.35 35.28 -31.51
N LYS A 408 55.53 35.25 -32.11
CA LYS A 408 56.61 36.22 -31.83
C LYS A 408 56.37 37.61 -32.45
N GLY A 409 55.29 37.80 -33.21
CA GLY A 409 54.99 39.06 -33.90
C GLY A 409 55.81 39.25 -35.18
N GLY A 410 56.29 38.16 -35.78
CA GLY A 410 56.99 38.19 -37.06
C GLY A 410 56.08 38.66 -38.19
N ILE A 411 56.60 39.51 -39.07
CA ILE A 411 55.99 39.83 -40.36
C ILE A 411 56.21 38.61 -41.24
N LEU A 412 55.13 37.89 -41.58
CA LEU A 412 55.20 36.70 -42.42
C LEU A 412 55.41 37.09 -43.88
N ASP A 413 56.46 36.56 -44.52
CA ASP A 413 56.64 36.59 -45.98
C ASP A 413 55.78 35.52 -46.69
N SER A 414 55.25 34.52 -45.95
CA SER A 414 54.36 33.48 -46.47
C SER A 414 53.06 33.40 -45.67
N GLU A 415 51.92 33.48 -46.34
CA GLU A 415 50.62 33.27 -45.70
C GLU A 415 50.56 31.86 -45.10
N GLY A 416 50.52 31.77 -43.77
CA GLY A 416 50.16 30.54 -43.07
C GLY A 416 48.79 30.04 -43.51
N ILE A 417 48.44 28.79 -43.14
CA ILE A 417 47.14 28.21 -43.51
C ILE A 417 46.05 28.79 -42.60
N HIS A 418 46.06 28.41 -41.32
CA HIS A 418 45.06 28.85 -40.34
C HIS A 418 45.68 29.35 -39.02
N GLU A 419 47.01 29.45 -38.92
CA GLU A 419 47.73 29.79 -37.69
C GLU A 419 47.33 31.17 -37.14
N ARG A 420 47.24 32.17 -38.04
CA ARG A 420 46.79 33.52 -37.70
C ARG A 420 45.34 33.53 -37.21
N LYS A 421 44.44 32.93 -37.98
CA LYS A 421 43.01 32.84 -37.65
C LYS A 421 42.79 32.15 -36.29
N LEU A 422 43.52 31.06 -36.02
CA LEU A 422 43.42 30.34 -34.75
C LEU A 422 43.80 31.21 -33.55
N LEU A 423 44.96 31.88 -33.60
CA LEU A 423 45.39 32.74 -32.50
C LEU A 423 44.48 33.94 -32.35
N ASP A 424 44.05 34.57 -33.46
CA ASP A 424 43.09 35.67 -33.43
C ASP A 424 41.77 35.23 -32.80
N ASP A 425 41.23 34.05 -33.12
CA ASP A 425 39.98 33.54 -32.55
C ASP A 425 40.13 33.17 -31.05
N ILE A 426 41.29 32.66 -30.63
CA ILE A 426 41.58 32.39 -29.22
C ILE A 426 41.72 33.71 -28.44
N TYR A 427 42.41 34.69 -29.00
CA TYR A 427 42.61 36.00 -28.40
C TYR A 427 41.38 36.91 -28.48
N ALA A 428 40.46 36.70 -29.42
CA ALA A 428 39.19 37.43 -29.50
C ALA A 428 38.20 36.94 -28.43
N ASN A 429 38.12 35.64 -28.16
CA ASN A 429 37.23 35.12 -27.11
C ASN A 429 37.65 35.51 -25.68
N LYS A 430 38.88 36.01 -25.53
CA LYS A 430 39.41 36.65 -24.32
C LYS A 430 38.63 37.91 -23.93
N THR A 431 38.24 38.76 -24.88
CA THR A 431 37.56 40.04 -24.59
C THR A 431 36.11 39.85 -24.16
N VAL A 432 35.49 38.72 -24.50
CA VAL A 432 34.13 38.37 -24.06
C VAL A 432 34.07 38.10 -22.55
N VAL A 433 35.17 37.68 -21.93
CA VAL A 433 35.25 37.49 -20.47
C VAL A 433 35.40 38.82 -19.72
N GLU A 434 36.10 39.80 -20.29
CA GLU A 434 36.23 41.15 -19.71
C GLU A 434 34.89 41.90 -19.64
N ASN A 435 33.94 41.59 -20.53
CA ASN A 435 32.60 42.18 -20.56
C ASN A 435 31.54 41.45 -19.69
N LYS A 436 31.92 40.41 -18.95
CA LYS A 436 31.03 39.65 -18.05
C LYS A 436 31.25 39.94 -16.56
N THR A 437 32.28 40.70 -16.23
CA THR A 437 32.44 41.42 -14.95
C THR A 437 31.73 42.76 -15.03
#